data_AF-A0A9P0AVJ1-F1
#
_entry.id   AF-A0A9P0AVJ1-F1
#
_cell.length_a   1.000
_cell.length_b   1.000
_cell.length_c   1.000
_cell.angle_alpha   90.00
_cell.angle_beta   90.00
_cell.angle_gamma   90.00
#
_symmetry.space_group_name_H-M   'P 1'
#
loop_
_entity.id
_entity.type
_entity.pdbx_description
1 polymer ?
#
loop_
_entity_poly.entity_id
_entity_poly.type
_entity_poly.pdbx_seq_one_letter_code
_entity_poly.pdbx_strand_id
1 'polypeptide(L)'
;MFFQSICCAILVTCVFGRQLQISNSFMTGITVSVTGYSDIQMSSLSNHNLNVEEPWSGIITACHSYCGDDVRTQAQLTLSSKGDSYAVSLVNGFNIRIRIETQKPCNGTLCYSDLLSLCPQENRIIKSNRVVACMNTPSLFEKECPEAIVTDGEKSSKTKSCHNPGQLYRVNFGKDFE
;
A
#
# COMPACT_ATOMS: atom_id res chain seq x y z
N MET A 1 19.68 -45.65 -37.84
CA MET A 1 19.89 -44.60 -36.82
C MET A 1 18.65 -43.72 -36.83
N PHE A 2 17.75 -43.92 -35.86
CA PHE A 2 16.54 -43.11 -35.68
C PHE A 2 16.92 -41.87 -34.85
N PHE A 3 16.86 -40.68 -35.44
CA PHE A 3 16.97 -39.42 -34.70
C PHE A 3 15.56 -39.04 -34.22
N GLN A 4 15.28 -39.36 -32.96
CA GLN A 4 14.05 -39.00 -32.28
C GLN A 4 14.14 -37.52 -31.91
N SER A 5 13.46 -36.66 -32.67
CA SER A 5 13.31 -35.24 -32.36
C SER A 5 12.52 -35.10 -31.05
N ILE A 6 13.22 -34.75 -29.98
CA ILE A 6 12.63 -34.33 -28.71
C ILE A 6 12.04 -32.95 -28.96
N CYS A 7 10.74 -32.91 -29.23
CA CYS A 7 9.96 -31.67 -29.23
C CYS A 7 9.84 -31.22 -27.77
N CYS A 8 10.76 -30.37 -27.31
CA CYS A 8 10.63 -29.66 -26.04
C CYS A 8 9.37 -28.79 -26.13
N ALA A 9 8.26 -29.30 -25.61
CA ALA A 9 7.07 -28.51 -25.33
C ALA A 9 7.43 -27.52 -24.21
N ILE A 10 7.89 -26.33 -24.60
CA ILE A 10 8.00 -25.19 -23.69
C ILE A 10 6.56 -24.83 -23.33
N LEU A 11 6.11 -25.32 -22.17
CA LEU A 11 4.92 -24.82 -21.48
C LEU A 11 5.18 -23.36 -21.13
N VAL A 12 4.83 -22.45 -22.05
CA VAL A 12 4.72 -21.02 -21.75
C VAL A 12 3.50 -20.88 -20.85
N THR A 13 3.70 -21.00 -19.54
CA THR A 13 2.68 -20.56 -18.59
C THR A 13 2.57 -19.05 -18.75
N CYS A 14 1.47 -18.58 -19.36
CA CYS A 14 1.13 -17.17 -19.34
C CYS A 14 0.98 -16.76 -17.88
N VAL A 15 1.98 -16.08 -17.33
CA VAL A 15 1.88 -15.44 -16.02
C VAL A 15 0.92 -14.27 -16.21
N PHE A 16 -0.28 -14.39 -15.65
CA PHE A 16 -1.23 -13.29 -15.61
C PHE A 16 -0.74 -12.30 -14.56
N GLY A 17 -0.12 -11.21 -15.01
CA GLY A 17 0.28 -10.11 -14.15
C GLY A 17 -0.90 -9.16 -13.91
N ARG A 18 -1.01 -8.64 -12.69
CA ARG A 18 -1.91 -7.53 -12.34
C ARG A 18 -1.13 -6.23 -12.37
N GLN A 19 -1.72 -5.18 -12.94
CA GLN A 19 -1.13 -3.84 -12.90
C GLN A 19 -1.58 -3.11 -11.64
N LEU A 20 -0.60 -2.61 -10.88
CA LEU A 20 -0.77 -1.65 -9.80
C LEU A 20 -0.22 -0.30 -10.23
N GLN A 21 -0.87 0.78 -9.84
CA GLN A 21 -0.30 2.13 -9.98
C GLN A 21 0.07 2.65 -8.60
N ILE A 22 1.27 3.19 -8.47
CA ILE A 22 1.74 3.86 -7.27
C ILE A 22 1.87 5.34 -7.61
N SER A 23 1.36 6.21 -6.76
CA SER A 23 1.35 7.66 -6.99
C SER A 23 2.00 8.39 -5.82
N ASN A 24 2.91 9.30 -6.14
CA ASN A 24 3.48 10.26 -5.20
C ASN A 24 2.87 11.64 -5.48
N SER A 25 1.93 12.07 -4.64
CA SER A 25 1.29 13.38 -4.71
C SER A 25 2.02 14.45 -3.89
N PHE A 26 3.20 14.14 -3.32
CA PHE A 26 4.02 15.14 -2.63
C PHE A 26 4.83 15.99 -3.61
N MET A 27 5.13 17.23 -3.19
CA MET A 27 6.08 18.13 -3.86
C MET A 27 7.55 17.73 -3.65
N THR A 28 7.79 16.60 -2.97
CA THR A 28 9.12 16.04 -2.70
C THR A 28 9.16 14.58 -3.12
N GLY A 29 10.36 14.04 -3.33
CA GLY A 29 10.52 12.61 -3.56
C GLY A 29 10.17 11.76 -2.35
N ILE A 30 9.80 10.51 -2.62
CA ILE A 30 9.57 9.45 -1.63
C ILE A 30 10.27 8.17 -2.05
N THR A 31 10.64 7.34 -1.07
CA THR A 31 11.00 5.93 -1.29
C THR A 31 9.79 5.07 -0.98
N VAL A 32 9.42 4.20 -1.92
CA VAL A 32 8.32 3.24 -1.76
C VAL A 32 8.88 1.83 -1.63
N SER A 33 8.44 1.10 -0.61
CA SER A 33 8.77 -0.31 -0.42
C SER A 33 7.55 -1.18 -0.73
N VAL A 34 7.75 -2.22 -1.55
CA VAL A 34 6.69 -3.15 -1.96
C VAL A 34 7.15 -4.58 -1.67
N THR A 35 6.30 -5.38 -1.01
CA THR A 35 6.63 -6.79 -0.71
C THR A 35 7.00 -7.57 -1.97
N GLY A 36 8.22 -8.12 -1.98
CA GLY A 36 8.75 -8.93 -3.07
C GLY A 36 9.46 -8.14 -4.18
N TYR A 37 9.59 -6.82 -4.03
CA TYR A 37 10.23 -5.96 -5.02
C TYR A 37 11.31 -5.09 -4.36
N SER A 38 12.25 -4.60 -5.16
CA SER A 38 13.22 -3.60 -4.74
C SER A 38 12.53 -2.26 -4.45
N ASP A 39 13.10 -1.47 -3.53
CA ASP A 39 12.61 -0.13 -3.25
C ASP A 39 12.57 0.74 -4.51
N ILE A 40 11.51 1.55 -4.62
CA ILE A 40 11.23 2.42 -5.76
C ILE A 40 11.45 3.86 -5.31
N GLN A 41 12.39 4.55 -5.95
CA GLN A 41 12.59 5.98 -5.77
C GLN A 41 11.63 6.75 -6.68
N MET A 42 10.71 7.50 -6.08
CA MET A 42 9.71 8.28 -6.80
C MET A 42 9.99 9.77 -6.67
N SER A 43 10.05 10.48 -7.80
CA SER A 43 10.10 11.95 -7.83
C SER A 43 8.78 12.56 -7.36
N SER A 44 8.77 13.87 -7.10
CA SER A 44 7.54 14.60 -6.77
C SER A 44 6.50 14.49 -7.88
N LEU A 45 5.22 14.47 -7.50
CA LEU A 45 4.07 14.45 -8.42
C LEU A 45 4.16 13.38 -9.53
N SER A 46 4.67 12.19 -9.20
CA SER A 46 4.95 11.13 -10.18
C SER A 46 4.08 9.90 -9.98
N ASN A 47 3.93 9.11 -11.05
CA ASN A 47 3.26 7.82 -11.02
C ASN A 47 4.22 6.72 -11.47
N HIS A 48 4.09 5.54 -10.87
CA HIS A 48 4.85 4.35 -11.23
C HIS A 48 3.89 3.17 -11.45
N ASN A 49 4.01 2.50 -12.58
CA ASN A 49 3.23 1.29 -12.87
C ASN A 49 4.05 0.07 -12.48
N LEU A 50 3.50 -0.76 -11.59
CA LEU A 50 4.10 -1.99 -11.13
C LEU A 50 3.27 -3.17 -11.61
N ASN A 51 3.92 -4.16 -12.23
CA ASN A 51 3.28 -5.42 -12.57
C ASN A 51 3.57 -6.44 -11.46
N VAL A 52 2.52 -6.99 -10.86
CA VAL A 52 2.63 -8.03 -9.84
C VAL A 52 2.12 -9.37 -10.34
N GLU A 53 2.79 -10.46 -9.97
CA GLU A 53 2.40 -11.81 -10.39
C GLU A 53 1.19 -12.29 -9.60
N GLU A 54 0.13 -12.74 -10.28
CA GLU A 54 -1.06 -13.26 -9.61
C GLU A 54 -0.90 -14.75 -9.25
N PRO A 55 -1.24 -15.19 -8.01
CA PRO A 55 -1.74 -14.39 -6.90
C PRO A 55 -0.63 -13.60 -6.20
N TRP A 56 -0.93 -12.36 -5.82
CA TRP A 56 -0.01 -11.53 -5.05
C TRP A 56 -0.63 -11.14 -3.71
N SER A 57 0.15 -11.18 -2.64
CA SER A 57 -0.26 -10.61 -1.35
C SER A 57 0.92 -9.88 -0.74
N GLY A 58 0.70 -8.63 -0.34
CA GLY A 58 1.79 -7.80 0.12
C GLY A 58 1.37 -6.47 0.73
N ILE A 59 2.40 -5.75 1.13
CA ILE A 59 2.33 -4.44 1.78
C ILE A 59 3.06 -3.44 0.88
N ILE A 60 2.46 -2.27 0.74
CA ILE A 60 3.05 -1.10 0.10
C ILE A 60 3.15 0.00 1.16
N THR A 61 4.36 0.48 1.41
CA THR A 61 4.63 1.60 2.33
C THR A 61 5.50 2.65 1.64
N ALA A 62 5.53 3.85 2.18
CA ALA A 62 6.47 4.87 1.74
C ALA A 62 7.07 5.63 2.91
N CYS A 63 8.17 6.31 2.63
CA CYS A 63 8.85 7.26 3.51
C CYS A 63 9.42 8.41 2.68
N HIS A 64 9.64 9.55 3.32
CA HIS A 64 10.45 10.63 2.75
C HIS A 64 11.94 10.27 2.90
N SER A 65 12.74 11.15 3.48
CA SER A 65 14.17 10.91 3.72
C SER A 65 14.44 9.96 4.90
N TYR A 66 13.44 9.65 5.73
CA TYR A 66 13.57 8.79 6.88
C TYR A 66 12.58 7.63 6.83
N CYS A 67 13.13 6.41 6.80
CA CYS A 67 12.39 5.17 6.73
C CYS A 67 12.53 4.31 8.02
N GLY A 68 13.28 4.77 9.03
CA GLY A 68 13.58 3.98 10.23
C GLY A 68 12.43 3.84 11.23
N ASP A 69 12.62 2.95 12.20
CA ASP A 69 11.73 2.57 13.32
C ASP A 69 10.53 1.67 12.99
N ASP A 70 10.40 1.18 11.74
CA ASP A 70 9.28 0.34 11.25
C ASP A 70 7.86 0.94 11.42
N VAL A 71 7.78 2.18 11.89
CA VAL A 71 6.52 2.90 12.10
C VAL A 71 6.04 3.54 10.80
N ARG A 72 5.14 2.86 10.09
CA ARG A 72 4.64 3.30 8.79
C ARG A 72 3.19 2.93 8.56
N THR A 73 2.48 3.82 7.88
CA THR A 73 1.18 3.54 7.29
C THR A 73 1.35 2.47 6.21
N GLN A 74 0.43 1.51 6.14
CA GLN A 74 0.50 0.40 5.19
C GLN A 74 -0.73 0.37 4.29
N ALA A 75 -0.52 0.24 2.98
CA ALA A 75 -1.53 -0.34 2.10
C ALA A 75 -1.31 -1.85 2.04
N GLN A 76 -2.28 -2.62 2.53
CA GLN A 76 -2.27 -4.09 2.46
C GLN A 76 -3.19 -4.53 1.33
N LEU A 77 -2.69 -5.39 0.44
CA LEU A 77 -3.45 -5.90 -0.69
C LEU A 77 -3.21 -7.40 -0.86
N THR A 78 -4.26 -8.10 -1.26
CA THR A 78 -4.22 -9.45 -1.80
C THR A 78 -4.98 -9.45 -3.10
N LEU A 79 -4.30 -9.77 -4.21
CA LEU A 79 -4.84 -9.81 -5.55
C LEU A 79 -4.90 -11.25 -6.03
N SER A 80 -6.09 -11.71 -6.43
CA SER A 80 -6.26 -13.10 -6.86
C SER A 80 -7.51 -13.31 -7.71
N SER A 81 -7.51 -14.41 -8.46
CA SER A 81 -8.64 -14.85 -9.28
C SER A 81 -9.91 -15.15 -8.48
N LYS A 82 -9.77 -15.38 -7.17
CA LYS A 82 -10.92 -15.60 -6.25
C LYS A 82 -11.53 -14.30 -5.76
N GLY A 83 -10.92 -13.16 -6.07
CA GLY A 83 -11.29 -11.85 -5.57
C GLY A 83 -10.12 -11.19 -4.88
N ASP A 84 -10.17 -9.87 -4.90
CA ASP A 84 -9.16 -9.00 -4.33
C ASP A 84 -9.62 -8.52 -2.95
N SER A 85 -8.67 -8.33 -2.04
CA SER A 85 -8.91 -7.70 -0.75
C SER A 85 -7.86 -6.64 -0.46
N TYR A 86 -8.25 -5.56 0.19
CA TYR A 86 -7.38 -4.42 0.42
C TYR A 86 -7.82 -3.59 1.63
N ALA A 87 -6.84 -2.98 2.29
CA ALA A 87 -7.07 -2.12 3.44
C ALA A 87 -5.92 -1.13 3.63
N VAL A 88 -6.22 0.01 4.24
CA VAL A 88 -5.18 0.82 4.90
C VAL A 88 -5.03 0.31 6.33
N SER A 89 -3.79 0.08 6.78
CA SER A 89 -3.48 -0.36 8.14
C SER A 89 -2.55 0.62 8.83
N LEU A 90 -2.90 0.93 10.08
CA LEU A 90 -2.19 1.77 11.04
C LEU A 90 -1.70 0.97 12.25
N VAL A 91 -1.77 -0.37 12.19
CA VAL A 91 -1.31 -1.27 13.26
C VAL A 91 0.15 -0.97 13.65
N ASN A 92 0.98 -0.68 12.65
CA ASN A 92 2.39 -0.34 12.84
C ASN A 92 2.61 1.17 13.02
N GLY A 93 1.57 1.96 13.19
CA GLY A 93 1.68 3.41 13.30
C GLY A 93 1.41 4.16 11.99
N PHE A 94 1.74 5.45 11.99
CA PHE A 94 1.47 6.36 10.90
C PHE A 94 2.68 7.23 10.58
N ASN A 95 2.96 7.46 9.30
CA ASN A 95 4.00 8.40 8.87
C ASN A 95 3.53 9.26 7.69
N ILE A 96 2.85 8.64 6.73
CA ILE A 96 2.39 9.26 5.49
C ILE A 96 0.93 8.85 5.27
N ARG A 97 0.09 9.76 4.77
CA ARG A 97 -1.28 9.41 4.40
C ARG A 97 -1.30 8.56 3.14
N ILE A 98 -2.18 7.56 3.13
CA ILE A 98 -2.36 6.64 2.02
C ILE A 98 -3.85 6.58 1.66
N ARG A 99 -4.10 6.54 0.34
CA ARG A 99 -5.40 6.18 -0.23
C ARG A 99 -5.20 5.03 -1.21
N ILE A 100 -6.05 4.02 -1.11
CA ILE A 100 -6.19 2.98 -2.13
C ILE A 100 -7.40 3.36 -2.98
N GLU A 101 -7.14 3.81 -4.20
CA GLU A 101 -8.16 4.13 -5.19
C GLU A 101 -8.48 2.89 -6.02
N THR A 102 -9.77 2.75 -6.35
CA THR A 102 -10.29 1.69 -7.21
C THR A 102 -11.25 2.29 -8.23
N GLN A 103 -11.64 1.47 -9.19
CA GLN A 103 -12.66 1.78 -10.19
C GLN A 103 -13.99 1.18 -9.74
N LYS A 104 -15.10 1.82 -10.12
CA LYS A 104 -16.44 1.26 -9.90
C LYS A 104 -16.52 -0.14 -10.54
N PRO A 105 -17.22 -1.11 -9.91
CA PRO A 105 -18.11 -0.95 -8.76
C PRO A 105 -17.42 -0.98 -7.39
N CYS A 106 -16.09 -1.10 -7.35
CA CYS A 106 -15.35 -1.16 -6.09
C CYS A 106 -15.14 0.23 -5.50
N ASN A 107 -15.06 0.30 -4.17
CA ASN A 107 -14.90 1.55 -3.43
C ASN A 107 -13.49 1.64 -2.88
N GLY A 108 -12.83 2.79 -3.02
CA GLY A 108 -11.54 3.01 -2.40
C GLY A 108 -11.61 3.00 -0.88
N THR A 109 -10.44 3.07 -0.24
CA THR A 109 -10.33 3.29 1.21
C THR A 109 -9.17 4.24 1.50
N LEU A 110 -9.29 5.05 2.56
CA LEU A 110 -8.28 6.04 2.94
C LEU A 110 -8.25 6.34 4.44
N CYS A 111 -7.17 7.00 4.84
CA CYS A 111 -7.05 7.72 6.11
C CYS A 111 -6.72 9.18 5.80
N TYR A 112 -7.69 10.09 5.98
CA TYR A 112 -7.57 11.50 5.58
C TYR A 112 -6.87 12.38 6.64
N SER A 113 -7.01 12.04 7.92
CA SER A 113 -6.52 12.86 9.03
C SER A 113 -5.00 13.02 9.04
N ASP A 114 -4.54 14.22 9.41
CA ASP A 114 -3.12 14.49 9.68
C ASP A 114 -2.75 13.99 11.08
N LEU A 115 -2.54 12.68 11.20
CA LEU A 115 -2.24 12.04 12.47
C LEU A 115 -0.88 12.47 13.06
N LEU A 116 0.04 13.05 12.27
CA LEU A 116 1.29 13.59 12.82
C LEU A 116 1.01 14.84 13.67
N SER A 117 0.06 15.69 13.25
CA SER A 117 -0.34 16.89 13.99
C SER A 117 -1.07 16.58 15.30
N LEU A 118 -1.79 15.46 15.33
CA LEU A 118 -2.59 15.00 16.47
C LEU A 118 -1.84 14.02 17.38
N CYS A 119 -0.65 13.57 16.99
CA CYS A 119 0.10 12.55 17.70
C CYS A 119 0.40 12.98 19.14
N PRO A 120 0.08 12.18 20.17
CA PRO A 120 0.47 12.44 21.56
C PRO A 120 1.99 12.57 21.69
N GLN A 121 2.46 13.36 22.66
CA GLN A 121 3.89 13.69 22.76
C GLN A 121 4.76 12.43 22.94
N GLU A 122 4.27 11.48 23.72
CA GLU A 122 4.90 10.20 24.03
C GLU A 122 4.93 9.22 22.84
N ASN A 123 4.08 9.40 21.84
CA ASN A 123 4.01 8.56 20.64
C ASN A 123 4.74 9.17 19.43
N ARG A 124 5.25 10.40 19.53
CA ARG A 124 5.93 11.08 18.42
C ARG A 124 7.32 10.50 18.18
N ILE A 125 7.61 10.23 16.91
CA ILE A 125 8.97 10.03 16.43
C ILE A 125 9.45 11.33 15.83
N ILE A 126 10.49 11.92 16.45
CA ILE A 126 11.02 13.23 16.08
C ILE A 126 12.37 13.06 15.40
N LYS A 127 12.54 13.67 14.22
CA LYS A 127 13.82 13.79 13.51
C LYS A 127 13.98 15.21 13.01
N SER A 128 15.17 15.77 13.17
CA SER A 128 15.49 17.15 12.73
C SER A 128 14.45 18.18 13.21
N ASN A 129 14.02 18.04 14.47
CA ASN A 129 13.00 18.89 15.12
C ASN A 129 11.61 18.88 14.47
N ARG A 130 11.26 17.79 13.77
CA ARG A 130 9.93 17.57 13.16
C ARG A 130 9.38 16.20 13.57
N VAL A 131 8.08 16.12 13.80
CA VAL A 131 7.38 14.83 13.94
C VAL A 131 7.34 14.18 12.56
N VAL A 132 7.97 13.01 12.41
CA VAL A 132 8.07 12.30 11.12
C VAL A 132 7.25 11.02 11.09
N ALA A 133 6.88 10.50 12.26
CA ALA A 133 5.98 9.37 12.41
C ALA A 133 5.30 9.44 13.78
N CYS A 134 4.20 8.71 13.91
CA CYS A 134 3.42 8.54 15.11
C CYS A 134 3.27 7.04 15.40
N MET A 135 3.75 6.60 16.56
CA MET A 135 3.52 5.25 17.04
C MET A 135 2.02 4.99 17.20
N ASN A 136 1.64 3.71 17.15
CA ASN A 136 0.23 3.33 17.23
C ASN A 136 -0.45 3.93 18.47
N THR A 137 -1.50 4.69 18.23
CA THR A 137 -2.36 5.31 19.25
C THR A 137 -3.81 4.89 18.95
N PRO A 138 -4.25 3.68 19.38
CA PRO A 138 -5.44 3.07 18.80
C PRO A 138 -6.71 3.92 18.86
N SER A 139 -7.03 4.48 20.03
CA SER A 139 -8.23 5.31 20.22
C SER A 139 -8.21 6.59 19.37
N LEU A 140 -7.03 7.17 19.12
CA LEU A 140 -6.90 8.32 18.22
C LEU A 140 -7.09 7.88 16.77
N PHE A 141 -6.44 6.80 16.36
CA PHE A 141 -6.45 6.34 14.99
C PHE A 141 -7.81 5.81 14.55
N GLU A 142 -8.53 5.10 15.42
CA GLU A 142 -9.90 4.62 15.15
C GLU A 142 -10.87 5.79 14.96
N LYS A 143 -10.72 6.83 15.77
CA LYS A 143 -11.54 8.03 15.69
C LYS A 143 -11.29 8.81 14.39
N GLU A 144 -10.02 9.01 14.05
CA GLU A 144 -9.59 9.88 12.96
C GLU A 144 -9.58 9.17 11.60
N CYS A 145 -9.38 7.86 11.59
CA CYS A 145 -9.31 7.03 10.37
C CYS A 145 -10.21 5.80 10.50
N PRO A 146 -11.55 5.98 10.47
CA PRO A 146 -12.51 4.92 10.77
C PRO A 146 -12.55 3.79 9.73
N GLU A 147 -11.94 3.97 8.56
CA GLU A 147 -11.82 2.91 7.55
C GLU A 147 -10.52 2.10 7.67
N ALA A 148 -9.54 2.59 8.44
CA ALA A 148 -8.26 1.91 8.59
C ALA A 148 -8.33 0.80 9.64
N ILE A 149 -7.51 -0.23 9.45
CA ILE A 149 -7.24 -1.24 10.47
C ILE A 149 -6.31 -0.63 11.52
N VAL A 150 -6.74 -0.58 12.77
CA VAL A 150 -5.93 -0.01 13.86
C VAL A 150 -5.42 -1.10 14.79
N THR A 151 -6.21 -2.16 14.95
CA THR A 151 -5.82 -3.38 15.67
C THR A 151 -6.08 -4.63 14.81
N ASP A 152 -5.34 -5.71 15.03
CA ASP A 152 -5.48 -6.95 14.25
C ASP A 152 -6.88 -7.58 14.37
N GLY A 153 -7.59 -7.34 15.48
CA GLY A 153 -8.95 -7.83 15.70
C GLY A 153 -9.99 -7.24 14.75
N GLU A 154 -9.72 -6.07 14.15
CA GLU A 154 -10.63 -5.37 13.24
C GLU A 154 -10.37 -5.70 11.76
N LYS A 155 -9.32 -6.48 11.47
CA LYS A 155 -8.87 -6.72 10.10
C LYS A 155 -10.00 -7.22 9.19
N SER A 156 -10.84 -8.13 9.67
CA SER A 156 -11.95 -8.69 8.90
C SER A 156 -13.06 -7.68 8.58
N SER A 157 -13.30 -6.68 9.44
CA SER A 157 -14.39 -5.71 9.26
C SER A 157 -13.97 -4.48 8.44
N LYS A 158 -12.69 -4.10 8.50
CA LYS A 158 -12.14 -2.94 7.77
C LYS A 158 -11.56 -3.30 6.40
N THR A 159 -11.25 -4.57 6.17
CA THR A 159 -10.79 -5.03 4.85
C THR A 159 -11.92 -4.94 3.84
N LYS A 160 -11.65 -4.23 2.73
CA LYS A 160 -12.56 -4.17 1.58
C LYS A 160 -12.29 -5.37 0.67
N SER A 161 -13.34 -5.86 0.03
CA SER A 161 -13.25 -6.90 -1.00
C SER A 161 -13.76 -6.37 -2.33
N CYS A 162 -13.16 -6.81 -3.43
CA CYS A 162 -13.55 -6.45 -4.79
C CYS A 162 -13.45 -7.69 -5.68
N HIS A 163 -14.54 -8.02 -6.38
CA HIS A 163 -14.56 -9.12 -7.34
C HIS A 163 -14.86 -8.54 -8.73
N ASN A 164 -13.87 -7.86 -9.30
CA ASN A 164 -13.95 -7.23 -10.61
C ASN A 164 -12.73 -7.63 -11.46
N PRO A 165 -12.92 -8.45 -12.51
CA PRO A 165 -11.85 -8.79 -13.44
C PRO A 165 -11.24 -7.53 -14.06
N GLY A 166 -9.91 -7.39 -14.01
CA GLY A 166 -9.22 -6.20 -14.53
C GLY A 166 -9.27 -4.97 -13.61
N GLN A 167 -9.66 -5.13 -12.34
CA GLN A 167 -9.58 -4.04 -11.35
C GLN A 167 -8.18 -3.43 -11.30
N LEU A 168 -8.08 -2.15 -11.66
CA LEU A 168 -6.88 -1.35 -11.44
C LEU A 168 -6.93 -0.77 -10.03
N TYR A 169 -5.83 -0.92 -9.30
CA TYR A 169 -5.62 -0.28 -8.00
C TYR A 169 -4.58 0.82 -8.13
N ARG A 170 -4.86 1.98 -7.54
CA ARG A 170 -3.85 3.03 -7.34
C ARG A 170 -3.60 3.25 -5.86
N VAL A 171 -2.36 3.03 -5.40
CA VAL A 171 -1.91 3.41 -4.07
C VAL A 171 -1.32 4.81 -4.15
N ASN A 172 -2.02 5.77 -3.57
CA ASN A 172 -1.67 7.18 -3.61
C ASN A 172 -1.14 7.64 -2.25
N PHE A 173 0.09 8.15 -2.25
CA PHE A 173 0.74 8.80 -1.12
C PHE A 173 0.65 10.31 -1.29
N GLY A 174 0.04 11.03 -0.34
CA GLY A 174 -0.17 12.47 -0.51
C GLY A 174 -0.53 13.23 0.74
N LYS A 175 -0.40 14.55 0.70
CA LYS A 175 -0.85 15.43 1.78
C LYS A 175 -2.35 15.72 1.64
N ASP A 176 -2.85 15.92 0.43
CA ASP A 176 -4.22 16.35 0.23
C ASP A 176 -4.88 15.42 -0.80
N PHE A 177 -5.95 14.74 -0.39
CA PHE A 177 -6.80 13.92 -1.25
C PHE A 177 -8.06 14.74 -1.59
N GLU A 178 -7.87 15.88 -2.26
CA GLU A 178 -8.99 16.65 -2.83
C GLU A 178 -9.52 15.97 -4.10
#